data_AF-A0A843RNP4-F1
#
_entry.id   AF-A0A843RNP4-F1
#
_cell.length_a   1.000
_cell.length_b   1.000
_cell.length_c   1.000
_cell.angle_alpha   90.00
_cell.angle_beta   90.00
_cell.angle_gamma   90.00
#
_symmetry.space_group_name_H-M   'P 1'
#
loop_
_entity.id
_entity.type
_entity.pdbx_description
1 polymer ?
#
loop_
_entity_poly.entity_id
_entity_poly.type
_entity_poly.pdbx_seq_one_letter_code
_entity_poly.pdbx_strand_id
1 'polypeptide(L)'
;MPSAVIVVGAVEGVRRDLERHLGDRAYLLVLRLARQGGFRLEAHPQAAVQMLEAAADRADGLADVLIVVLPYAACPTELNDTIVALEELGASVMRPQPGAGRWPSRPRALDARFQAALRDALRAAIDSWLPGEPPPETVTEAVARARVDFAETLHIPENVTIETRLDGAFWYGVLSALHDLCEIERRGEATSKRDVLRSCLGVRIGIPKRTYKIADTGVFAVHPGTGERIELRERVHLVEGRPAETESLYWITFGEAQASFRYLIGRIGRHA
;
A
#
# COMPACT_ATOMS: atom_id res chain seq x y z
N MET A 1 2.42 -9.52 3.29
CA MET A 1 3.08 -9.10 4.54
C MET A 1 4.45 -8.52 4.14
N PRO A 2 5.21 -7.85 5.02
CA PRO A 2 6.25 -6.91 4.57
C PRO A 2 7.57 -7.60 4.18
N SER A 3 8.22 -7.10 3.13
CA SER A 3 9.60 -7.46 2.81
C SER A 3 10.56 -7.02 3.93
N ALA A 4 11.73 -7.66 4.05
CA ALA A 4 12.77 -7.24 5.00
C ALA A 4 14.04 -6.77 4.28
N VAL A 5 14.54 -5.60 4.67
CA VAL A 5 15.82 -5.05 4.21
C VAL A 5 16.80 -5.02 5.37
N ILE A 6 17.95 -5.65 5.19
CA ILE A 6 18.97 -5.80 6.21
C ILE A 6 20.27 -5.20 5.68
N VAL A 7 20.76 -4.14 6.30
CA VAL A 7 21.98 -3.45 5.87
C VAL A 7 23.09 -3.70 6.89
N VAL A 8 24.14 -4.38 6.45
CA VAL A 8 25.32 -4.74 7.28
C VAL A 8 26.43 -3.73 7.05
N GLY A 9 26.86 -3.06 8.11
CA GLY A 9 27.99 -2.11 8.09
C GLY A 9 27.61 -0.67 7.74
N ALA A 10 26.35 -0.26 7.95
CA ALA A 10 25.92 1.13 7.72
C ALA A 10 26.14 2.02 8.94
N VAL A 11 26.15 3.33 8.70
CA VAL A 11 26.29 4.37 9.74
C VAL A 11 24.92 4.87 10.19
N GLU A 12 24.81 5.30 11.46
CA GLU A 12 23.55 5.73 12.10
C GLU A 12 22.76 6.77 11.28
N GLY A 13 23.45 7.73 10.66
CA GLY A 13 22.83 8.81 9.90
C GLY A 13 22.00 8.35 8.69
N VAL A 14 22.26 7.15 8.16
CA VAL A 14 21.57 6.63 6.97
C VAL A 14 20.24 5.96 7.35
N ARG A 15 20.10 5.47 8.59
CA ARG A 15 18.94 4.68 9.02
C ARG A 15 17.62 5.43 8.86
N ARG A 16 17.49 6.61 9.47
CA ARG A 16 16.22 7.39 9.46
C ARG A 16 15.77 7.76 8.03
N ASP A 17 16.72 8.06 7.16
CA ASP A 17 16.44 8.41 5.77
C ASP A 17 15.98 7.20 4.94
N LEU A 18 16.44 6.00 5.29
CA LEU A 18 15.97 4.75 4.69
C LEU A 18 14.62 4.31 5.27
N GLU A 19 14.40 4.43 6.58
CA GLU A 19 13.10 4.14 7.20
C GLU A 19 12.00 5.00 6.57
N ARG A 20 12.24 6.31 6.39
CA ARG A 20 11.29 7.20 5.71
C ARG A 20 11.04 6.80 4.25
N HIS A 21 12.09 6.35 3.55
CA HIS A 21 12.01 5.95 2.15
C HIS A 21 11.24 4.64 1.98
N LEU A 22 11.41 3.70 2.91
CA LEU A 22 10.73 2.42 2.91
C LEU A 22 9.27 2.52 3.34
N GLY A 23 8.94 3.45 4.24
CA GLY A 23 7.58 3.56 4.80
C GLY A 23 7.13 2.21 5.39
N ASP A 24 5.92 1.78 5.04
CA ASP A 24 5.38 0.48 5.46
C ASP A 24 5.69 -0.66 4.48
N ARG A 25 6.46 -0.40 3.40
CA ARG A 25 6.74 -1.40 2.36
C ARG A 25 7.69 -2.50 2.81
N ALA A 26 8.61 -2.17 3.73
CA ALA A 26 9.58 -3.12 4.24
C ALA A 26 10.05 -2.79 5.65
N TYR A 27 10.36 -3.84 6.41
CA TYR A 27 11.09 -3.73 7.67
C TYR A 27 12.56 -3.44 7.40
N LEU A 28 13.18 -2.51 8.17
CA LEU A 28 14.60 -2.20 8.07
C LEU A 28 15.37 -2.63 9.32
N LEU A 29 16.42 -3.44 9.13
CA LEU A 29 17.47 -3.68 10.13
C LEU A 29 18.79 -3.08 9.66
N VAL A 30 19.48 -2.33 10.54
CA VAL A 30 20.83 -1.82 10.29
C VAL A 30 21.79 -2.38 11.32
N LEU A 31 22.73 -3.23 10.88
CA LEU A 31 23.88 -3.66 11.69
C LEU A 31 24.99 -2.61 11.55
N ARG A 32 25.28 -1.92 12.66
CA ARG A 32 26.04 -0.67 12.65
C ARG A 32 27.54 -0.85 12.49
N LEU A 33 28.18 0.18 11.93
CA LEU A 33 29.63 0.33 11.82
C LEU A 33 30.20 1.21 12.96
N ALA A 34 31.18 0.68 13.68
CA ALA A 34 31.96 1.34 14.72
C ALA A 34 33.41 1.60 14.28
N ARG A 35 34.05 2.61 14.87
CA ARG A 35 35.45 2.99 14.60
C ARG A 35 36.35 2.67 15.80
N GLN A 36 37.01 1.51 15.78
CA GLN A 36 38.08 1.14 16.74
C GLN A 36 39.24 0.47 15.99
N GLY A 37 40.39 1.15 15.87
CA GLY A 37 41.54 0.65 15.12
C GLY A 37 41.29 0.40 13.61
N GLY A 38 40.15 0.88 13.09
CA GLY A 38 39.59 0.54 11.77
C GLY A 38 38.06 0.60 11.82
N PHE A 39 37.39 0.17 10.74
CA PHE A 39 35.92 0.06 10.69
C PHE A 39 35.50 -1.39 10.97
N ARG A 40 34.64 -1.58 11.97
CA ARG A 40 34.13 -2.90 12.41
C ARG A 40 32.63 -2.81 12.67
N LEU A 41 31.95 -3.94 12.77
CA LEU A 41 30.57 -3.93 13.25
C LEU A 41 30.52 -3.60 14.76
N GLU A 42 29.50 -2.87 15.19
CA GLU A 42 29.33 -2.41 16.58
C GLU A 42 28.81 -3.50 17.50
N ALA A 43 27.90 -4.35 16.99
CA ALA A 43 27.36 -5.46 17.75
C ALA A 43 28.38 -6.61 17.85
N HIS A 44 28.34 -7.33 18.98
CA HIS A 44 29.07 -8.60 19.11
C HIS A 44 28.62 -9.57 18.01
N PRO A 45 29.50 -10.39 17.40
CA PRO A 45 29.15 -11.26 16.27
C PRO A 45 27.89 -12.10 16.51
N GLN A 46 27.78 -12.75 17.66
CA GLN A 46 26.60 -13.55 18.03
C GLN A 46 25.31 -12.73 18.13
N ALA A 47 25.38 -11.50 18.64
CA ALA A 47 24.21 -10.62 18.70
C ALA A 47 23.79 -10.16 17.30
N ALA A 48 24.76 -9.90 16.41
CA ALA A 48 24.49 -9.56 15.02
C ALA A 48 23.82 -10.71 14.26
N VAL A 49 24.24 -11.96 14.51
CA VAL A 49 23.59 -13.17 13.97
C VAL A 49 22.15 -13.27 14.44
N GLN A 50 21.90 -13.17 15.75
CA GLN A 50 20.53 -13.25 16.30
C GLN A 50 19.61 -12.16 15.75
N MET A 51 20.14 -10.94 15.58
CA MET A 51 19.39 -9.83 14.99
C MET A 51 19.07 -10.08 13.51
N LEU A 52 20.03 -10.63 12.75
CA LEU A 52 19.86 -10.99 11.34
C LEU A 52 18.77 -12.05 11.18
N GLU A 53 18.84 -13.14 11.95
CA GLU A 53 17.85 -14.23 11.94
C GLU A 53 16.46 -13.71 12.30
N ALA A 54 16.34 -12.97 13.40
CA ALA A 54 15.08 -12.40 13.85
C ALA A 54 14.47 -11.38 12.86
N ALA A 55 15.29 -10.76 12.00
CA ALA A 55 14.81 -9.88 10.94
C ALA A 55 14.37 -10.66 9.69
N ALA A 56 15.08 -11.74 9.34
CA ALA A 56 14.69 -12.63 8.26
C ALA A 56 13.36 -13.32 8.57
N ASP A 57 13.16 -13.76 9.81
CA ASP A 57 11.93 -14.42 10.29
C ASP A 57 10.69 -13.50 10.27
N ARG A 58 10.87 -12.19 10.08
CA ARG A 58 9.75 -11.23 9.97
C ARG A 58 9.22 -11.09 8.54
N ALA A 59 9.95 -11.56 7.55
CA ALA A 59 9.52 -11.53 6.16
C ALA A 59 8.54 -12.67 5.84
N ASP A 60 7.75 -12.52 4.78
CA ASP A 60 6.82 -13.57 4.30
C ASP A 60 7.53 -14.83 3.84
N GLY A 61 8.73 -14.66 3.30
CA GLY A 61 9.62 -15.72 2.91
C GLY A 61 11.01 -15.17 2.67
N LEU A 62 11.98 -16.07 2.52
CA LEU A 62 13.37 -15.68 2.29
C LEU A 62 13.55 -14.92 0.97
N ALA A 63 12.71 -15.19 -0.04
CA ALA A 63 12.69 -14.42 -1.29
C ALA A 63 12.39 -12.92 -1.07
N ASP A 64 11.68 -12.58 0.01
CA ASP A 64 11.33 -11.23 0.42
C ASP A 64 12.35 -10.62 1.39
N VAL A 65 13.55 -11.18 1.48
CA VAL A 65 14.66 -10.68 2.30
C VAL A 65 15.80 -10.18 1.40
N LEU A 66 16.19 -8.92 1.57
CA LEU A 66 17.39 -8.33 1.00
C LEU A 66 18.45 -8.11 2.08
N ILE A 67 19.63 -8.68 1.89
CA ILE A 67 20.80 -8.44 2.74
C ILE A 67 21.84 -7.65 1.93
N VAL A 68 22.15 -6.43 2.36
CA VAL A 68 23.20 -5.60 1.75
C VAL A 68 24.43 -5.60 2.65
N VAL A 69 25.51 -6.25 2.21
CA VAL A 69 26.77 -6.34 2.97
C VAL A 69 27.74 -5.27 2.49
N LEU A 70 27.83 -4.17 3.23
CA LEU A 70 28.64 -3.03 2.82
C LEU A 70 30.15 -3.33 2.95
N PRO A 71 30.97 -2.93 1.96
CA PRO A 71 32.40 -3.29 1.91
C PRO A 71 33.29 -2.43 2.83
N TYR A 72 32.69 -1.62 3.71
CA TYR A 72 33.41 -0.65 4.54
C TYR A 72 33.71 -1.16 5.95
N ALA A 73 33.02 -2.20 6.41
CA ALA A 73 33.25 -2.86 7.69
C ALA A 73 33.66 -4.32 7.47
N ALA A 74 34.55 -4.83 8.33
CA ALA A 74 34.82 -6.26 8.38
C ALA A 74 33.57 -7.00 8.90
N CYS A 75 33.09 -7.97 8.12
CA CYS A 75 32.05 -8.90 8.54
C CYS A 75 32.70 -10.06 9.32
N PRO A 76 32.31 -10.30 10.59
CA PRO A 76 32.75 -11.49 11.33
C PRO A 76 32.39 -12.79 10.59
N THR A 77 33.20 -13.83 10.75
CA THR A 77 33.00 -15.13 10.09
C THR A 77 31.64 -15.70 10.39
N GLU A 78 31.21 -15.68 11.66
CA GLU A 78 29.93 -16.24 12.10
C GLU A 78 28.75 -15.54 11.42
N LEU A 79 28.81 -14.21 11.30
CA LEU A 79 27.78 -13.45 10.60
C LEU A 79 27.79 -13.73 9.10
N ASN A 80 28.98 -13.83 8.51
CA ASN A 80 29.10 -14.15 7.09
C ASN A 80 28.56 -15.54 6.77
N ASP A 81 28.85 -16.54 7.60
CA ASP A 81 28.36 -17.91 7.43
C ASP A 81 26.82 -17.95 7.49
N THR A 82 26.20 -17.21 8.43
CA THR A 82 24.73 -17.07 8.47
C THR A 82 24.20 -16.38 7.22
N ILE A 83 24.85 -15.32 6.72
CA ILE A 83 24.41 -14.64 5.49
C ILE A 83 24.47 -15.59 4.29
N VAL A 84 25.53 -16.40 4.18
CA VAL A 84 25.66 -17.41 3.12
C VAL A 84 24.57 -18.46 3.23
N ALA A 85 24.29 -18.97 4.43
CA ALA A 85 23.19 -19.91 4.64
C ALA A 85 21.83 -19.32 4.22
N LEU A 86 21.54 -18.06 4.55
CA LEU A 86 20.30 -17.40 4.13
C LEU A 86 20.23 -17.21 2.60
N GLU A 87 21.34 -16.90 1.95
CA GLU A 87 21.43 -16.81 0.48
C GLU A 87 21.12 -18.16 -0.18
N GLU A 88 21.70 -19.26 0.33
CA GLU A 88 21.45 -20.62 -0.14
C GLU A 88 19.98 -21.04 0.04
N LEU A 89 19.31 -20.51 1.07
CA LEU A 89 17.89 -20.75 1.35
C LEU A 89 16.95 -19.80 0.59
N GLY A 90 17.47 -18.86 -0.21
CA GLY A 90 16.69 -18.05 -1.14
C GLY A 90 16.64 -16.55 -0.83
N ALA A 91 17.39 -16.06 0.15
CA ALA A 91 17.53 -14.62 0.39
C ALA A 91 18.35 -13.93 -0.70
N SER A 92 17.97 -12.70 -1.04
CA SER A 92 18.73 -11.86 -1.97
C SER A 92 19.90 -11.21 -1.23
N VAL A 93 21.14 -11.51 -1.63
CA VAL A 93 22.32 -10.90 -1.01
C VAL A 93 23.09 -10.02 -2.00
N MET A 94 23.34 -8.77 -1.60
CA MET A 94 24.10 -7.79 -2.37
C MET A 94 25.43 -7.48 -1.68
N ARG A 95 26.54 -7.73 -2.38
CA ARG A 95 27.91 -7.47 -1.89
C ARG A 95 28.62 -6.45 -2.78
N PRO A 96 28.32 -5.15 -2.64
CA PRO A 96 28.90 -4.12 -3.51
C PRO A 96 30.39 -3.93 -3.28
N GLN A 97 31.10 -3.49 -4.32
CA GLN A 97 32.53 -3.16 -4.24
C GLN A 97 32.75 -1.65 -4.02
N PRO A 98 33.74 -1.23 -3.21
CA PRO A 98 34.05 0.19 -3.03
C PRO A 98 34.40 0.87 -4.35
N GLY A 99 33.74 1.99 -4.66
CA GLY A 99 34.00 2.77 -5.87
C GLY A 99 33.42 2.18 -7.16
N ALA A 100 32.70 1.05 -7.08
CA ALA A 100 32.04 0.44 -8.24
C ALA A 100 30.63 1.01 -8.42
N GLY A 101 30.29 1.42 -9.64
CA GLY A 101 28.95 1.94 -9.96
C GLY A 101 28.58 3.17 -9.12
N ARG A 102 27.51 3.05 -8.33
CA ARG A 102 27.03 4.12 -7.43
C ARG A 102 27.63 4.06 -6.02
N TRP A 103 28.40 3.03 -5.70
CA TRP A 103 28.91 2.81 -4.34
C TRP A 103 30.13 3.69 -4.06
N PRO A 104 30.14 4.45 -2.96
CA PRO A 104 31.27 5.33 -2.67
C PRO A 104 32.56 4.55 -2.43
N SER A 105 33.71 5.15 -2.75
CA SER A 105 35.01 4.58 -2.38
C SER A 105 35.18 4.53 -0.87
N ARG A 106 36.09 3.67 -0.38
CA ARG A 106 36.35 3.54 1.06
C ARG A 106 36.72 4.91 1.66
N PRO A 107 35.98 5.39 2.66
CA PRO A 107 36.22 6.71 3.21
C PRO A 107 37.49 6.72 4.07
N ARG A 108 38.24 7.83 4.05
CA ARG A 108 39.27 8.11 5.07
C ARG A 108 38.64 8.57 6.39
N ALA A 109 37.50 9.25 6.31
CA ALA A 109 36.67 9.67 7.43
C ALA A 109 35.17 9.58 7.04
N LEU A 110 34.30 9.30 7.99
CA LEU A 110 32.84 9.23 7.78
C LEU A 110 32.22 10.63 7.68
N ASP A 111 32.63 11.39 6.68
CA ASP A 111 32.14 12.74 6.42
C ASP A 111 30.74 12.75 5.79
N ALA A 112 30.10 13.93 5.76
CA ALA A 112 28.75 14.09 5.22
C ALA A 112 28.65 13.72 3.73
N ARG A 113 29.73 13.87 2.96
CA ARG A 113 29.77 13.55 1.54
C ARG A 113 29.69 12.04 1.33
N PHE A 114 30.46 11.27 2.08
CA PHE A 114 30.39 9.81 2.06
C PHE A 114 29.00 9.31 2.49
N GLN A 115 28.45 9.88 3.57
CA GLN A 115 27.12 9.50 4.06
C GLN A 115 26.02 9.76 3.02
N ALA A 116 26.07 10.90 2.33
CA ALA A 116 25.12 11.23 1.26
C ALA A 116 25.23 10.24 0.10
N ALA A 117 26.44 9.98 -0.40
CA ALA A 117 26.67 9.03 -1.49
C ALA A 117 26.25 7.60 -1.11
N LEU A 118 26.53 7.17 0.13
CA LEU A 118 26.14 5.85 0.63
C LEU A 118 24.62 5.71 0.70
N ARG A 119 23.93 6.75 1.20
CA ARG A 119 22.46 6.78 1.23
C ARG A 119 21.86 6.66 -0.17
N ASP A 120 22.36 7.45 -1.13
CA ASP A 120 21.83 7.45 -2.49
C ASP A 120 22.06 6.10 -3.19
N ALA A 121 23.21 5.46 -2.94
CA ALA A 121 23.50 4.11 -3.41
C ALA A 121 22.57 3.07 -2.79
N LEU A 122 22.35 3.12 -1.47
CA LEU A 122 21.45 2.22 -0.75
C LEU A 122 20.01 2.35 -1.24
N ARG A 123 19.51 3.59 -1.43
CA ARG A 123 18.16 3.81 -1.98
C ARG A 123 18.01 3.20 -3.36
N ALA A 124 18.95 3.46 -4.26
CA ALA A 124 18.90 2.90 -5.61
C ALA A 124 18.95 1.36 -5.61
N ALA A 125 19.74 0.75 -4.73
CA ALA A 125 19.81 -0.70 -4.58
C ALA A 125 18.50 -1.28 -4.05
N ILE A 126 17.93 -0.65 -3.02
CA ILE A 126 16.67 -1.01 -2.41
C ILE A 126 15.51 -0.87 -3.41
N ASP A 127 15.44 0.24 -4.15
CA ASP A 127 14.39 0.48 -5.17
C ASP A 127 14.50 -0.43 -6.38
N SER A 128 15.70 -0.92 -6.69
CA SER A 128 15.88 -1.92 -7.75
C SER A 128 15.43 -3.31 -7.33
N TRP A 129 15.42 -3.60 -6.02
CA TRP A 129 15.09 -4.91 -5.48
C TRP A 129 13.64 -4.99 -5.02
N LEU A 130 13.16 -3.99 -4.27
CA LEU A 130 11.75 -3.84 -3.98
C LEU A 130 11.04 -3.65 -5.31
N PRO A 131 10.06 -4.48 -5.67
CA PRO A 131 9.18 -4.15 -6.78
C PRO A 131 8.66 -2.73 -6.51
N GLY A 132 8.86 -1.84 -7.48
CA GLY A 132 8.30 -0.49 -7.38
C GLY A 132 6.83 -0.60 -7.03
N GLU A 133 6.29 0.38 -6.30
CA GLU A 133 4.83 0.47 -6.18
C GLU A 133 4.28 0.36 -7.60
N PRO A 134 3.38 -0.60 -7.88
CA PRO A 134 2.67 -0.56 -9.14
C PRO A 134 2.10 0.86 -9.26
N PRO A 135 2.13 1.47 -10.46
CA PRO A 135 1.56 2.79 -10.64
C PRO A 135 0.17 2.81 -10.00
N PRO A 136 -0.21 3.90 -9.28
CA PRO A 136 -1.46 3.95 -8.57
C PRO A 136 -2.56 3.53 -9.54
N GLU A 137 -3.29 2.48 -9.16
CA GLU A 137 -4.33 1.89 -9.99
C GLU A 137 -5.22 3.01 -10.51
N THR A 138 -5.43 3.06 -11.82
CA THR A 138 -6.33 4.06 -12.37
C THR A 138 -7.75 3.76 -11.92
N VAL A 139 -8.58 4.80 -11.82
CA VAL A 139 -9.99 4.61 -11.43
C VAL A 139 -10.71 3.66 -12.39
N THR A 140 -10.37 3.69 -13.67
CA THR A 140 -10.89 2.77 -14.69
C THR A 140 -10.53 1.31 -14.39
N GLU A 141 -9.28 1.03 -14.03
CA GLU A 141 -8.83 -0.32 -13.64
C GLU A 141 -9.54 -0.80 -12.37
N ALA A 142 -9.61 0.05 -11.35
CA ALA A 142 -10.33 -0.24 -10.11
C ALA A 142 -11.80 -0.59 -10.34
N VAL A 143 -12.49 0.18 -11.19
CA VAL A 143 -13.89 -0.08 -11.57
C VAL A 143 -14.02 -1.38 -12.37
N ALA A 144 -13.12 -1.64 -13.31
CA ALA A 144 -13.13 -2.87 -14.09
C ALA A 144 -12.92 -4.11 -13.21
N ARG A 145 -12.00 -4.04 -12.25
CA ARG A 145 -11.79 -5.09 -11.24
C ARG A 145 -13.02 -5.27 -10.35
N ALA A 146 -13.57 -4.19 -9.80
CA ALA A 146 -14.76 -4.24 -8.96
C ALA A 146 -15.99 -4.83 -9.67
N ARG A 147 -16.13 -4.63 -11.00
CA ARG A 147 -17.18 -5.28 -11.81
C ARG A 147 -17.07 -6.80 -11.79
N VAL A 148 -15.86 -7.34 -11.77
CA VAL A 148 -15.61 -8.79 -11.71
C VAL A 148 -15.79 -9.26 -10.27
N ASP A 149 -15.08 -8.63 -9.33
CA ASP A 149 -14.99 -9.08 -7.94
C ASP A 149 -16.34 -8.99 -7.21
N PHE A 150 -17.20 -8.03 -7.57
CA PHE A 150 -18.49 -7.80 -6.92
C PHE A 150 -19.70 -8.11 -7.81
N ALA A 151 -19.51 -8.84 -8.91
CA ALA A 151 -20.54 -9.13 -9.91
C ALA A 151 -21.82 -9.77 -9.34
N GLU A 152 -21.69 -10.52 -8.24
CA GLU A 152 -22.81 -11.21 -7.61
C GLU A 152 -23.76 -10.26 -6.86
N THR A 153 -23.26 -9.11 -6.41
CA THR A 153 -23.97 -8.20 -5.52
C THR A 153 -24.17 -6.80 -6.09
N LEU A 154 -23.26 -6.35 -6.95
CA LEU A 154 -23.17 -4.97 -7.42
C LEU A 154 -23.15 -4.96 -8.95
N HIS A 155 -24.10 -4.23 -9.54
CA HIS A 155 -24.15 -3.98 -10.97
C HIS A 155 -23.57 -2.60 -11.26
N ILE A 156 -22.33 -2.56 -11.76
CA ILE A 156 -21.68 -1.32 -12.17
C ILE A 156 -21.77 -1.20 -13.71
N PRO A 157 -22.54 -0.24 -14.25
CA PRO A 157 -22.70 -0.08 -15.69
C PRO A 157 -21.37 0.14 -16.40
N GLU A 158 -21.25 -0.34 -17.64
CA GLU A 158 -20.03 -0.16 -18.44
C GLU A 158 -19.70 1.31 -18.68
N ASN A 159 -20.74 2.13 -18.83
CA ASN A 159 -20.68 3.56 -19.08
C ASN A 159 -20.57 4.42 -17.81
N VAL A 160 -20.28 3.82 -16.64
CA VAL A 160 -20.05 4.61 -15.43
C VAL A 160 -18.79 5.46 -15.63
N THR A 161 -18.93 6.77 -15.53
CA THR A 161 -17.81 7.71 -15.55
C THR A 161 -17.62 8.23 -14.12
N ILE A 162 -16.40 8.09 -13.62
CA ILE A 162 -15.99 8.61 -12.30
C ILE A 162 -15.07 9.81 -12.51
N GLU A 163 -15.61 11.01 -12.26
CA GLU A 163 -14.83 12.27 -12.31
C GLU A 163 -14.30 12.60 -10.92
N THR A 164 -13.02 12.30 -10.67
CA THR A 164 -12.44 12.32 -9.32
C THR A 164 -10.98 12.79 -9.32
N ARG A 165 -10.52 13.32 -8.18
CA ARG A 165 -9.10 13.55 -7.89
C ARG A 165 -8.43 12.38 -7.17
N LEU A 166 -9.21 11.37 -6.78
CA LEU A 166 -8.76 10.26 -5.96
C LEU A 166 -8.29 9.10 -6.84
N ASP A 167 -7.44 8.25 -6.29
CA ASP A 167 -6.87 7.11 -7.01
C ASP A 167 -7.83 5.91 -7.08
N GLY A 168 -7.45 4.89 -7.86
CA GLY A 168 -8.23 3.66 -7.98
C GLY A 168 -8.34 2.90 -6.67
N ALA A 169 -7.34 2.95 -5.78
CA ALA A 169 -7.39 2.29 -4.48
C ALA A 169 -8.53 2.86 -3.61
N PHE A 170 -8.70 4.18 -3.59
CA PHE A 170 -9.82 4.83 -2.93
C PHE A 170 -11.15 4.34 -3.50
N TRP A 171 -11.31 4.34 -4.83
CA TRP A 171 -12.56 3.96 -5.49
C TRP A 171 -12.89 2.49 -5.35
N TYR A 172 -11.90 1.61 -5.43
CA TYR A 172 -12.08 0.20 -5.14
C TYR A 172 -12.57 0.00 -3.70
N GLY A 173 -12.03 0.74 -2.74
CA GLY A 173 -12.51 0.76 -1.35
C GLY A 173 -13.96 1.24 -1.19
N VAL A 174 -14.37 2.28 -1.95
CA VAL A 174 -15.77 2.73 -2.01
C VAL A 174 -16.68 1.62 -2.55
N LEU A 175 -16.31 0.99 -3.66
CA LEU A 175 -17.10 -0.08 -4.30
C LEU A 175 -17.17 -1.34 -3.41
N SER A 176 -16.08 -1.66 -2.73
CA SER A 176 -16.04 -2.73 -1.72
C SER A 176 -16.97 -2.43 -0.54
N ALA A 177 -17.06 -1.18 -0.08
CA ALA A 177 -18.01 -0.81 0.96
C ALA A 177 -19.48 -0.94 0.51
N LEU A 178 -19.78 -0.69 -0.77
CA LEU A 178 -21.10 -0.97 -1.34
C LEU A 178 -21.38 -2.48 -1.43
N HIS A 179 -20.40 -3.27 -1.86
CA HIS A 179 -20.51 -4.74 -1.84
C HIS A 179 -20.81 -5.26 -0.43
N ASP A 180 -20.07 -4.78 0.58
CA ASP A 180 -20.31 -5.16 1.99
C ASP A 180 -21.74 -4.80 2.44
N LEU A 181 -22.24 -3.63 2.04
CA LEU A 181 -23.65 -3.25 2.28
C LEU A 181 -24.61 -4.27 1.65
N CYS A 182 -24.39 -4.66 0.39
CA CYS A 182 -25.23 -5.64 -0.30
C CYS A 182 -25.25 -6.98 0.45
N GLU A 183 -24.10 -7.44 0.91
CA GLU A 183 -23.97 -8.68 1.68
C GLU A 183 -24.70 -8.63 3.02
N ILE A 184 -24.66 -7.48 3.71
CA ILE A 184 -25.38 -7.27 4.97
C ILE A 184 -26.90 -7.21 4.72
N GLU A 185 -27.34 -6.56 3.64
CA GLU A 185 -28.74 -6.53 3.23
C GLU A 185 -29.27 -7.92 2.88
N ARG A 186 -28.49 -8.71 2.12
CA ARG A 186 -28.85 -10.08 1.71
C ARG A 186 -29.09 -10.98 2.92
N ARG A 187 -28.40 -10.73 4.04
CA ARG A 187 -28.58 -11.44 5.31
C ARG A 187 -29.73 -10.92 6.17
N GLY A 188 -30.40 -9.84 5.75
CA GLY A 188 -31.46 -9.19 6.53
C GLY A 188 -30.93 -8.44 7.77
N GLU A 189 -29.63 -8.18 7.82
CA GLU A 189 -28.95 -7.55 8.97
C GLU A 189 -28.91 -6.01 8.86
N ALA A 190 -29.27 -5.45 7.71
CA ALA A 190 -29.22 -4.02 7.45
C ALA A 190 -30.37 -3.28 8.15
N THR A 191 -30.13 -2.81 9.38
CA THR A 191 -31.08 -1.97 10.12
C THR A 191 -31.25 -0.57 9.51
N SER A 192 -30.21 -0.07 8.85
CA SER A 192 -30.18 1.20 8.13
C SER A 192 -29.08 1.15 7.07
N LYS A 193 -29.44 1.09 5.78
CA LYS A 193 -28.49 1.05 4.65
C LYS A 193 -27.42 2.13 4.78
N ARG A 194 -27.86 3.33 5.16
CA ARG A 194 -27.01 4.50 5.36
C ARG A 194 -25.97 4.29 6.45
N ASP A 195 -26.40 3.82 7.62
CA ASP A 195 -25.51 3.68 8.77
C ASP A 195 -24.53 2.52 8.58
N VAL A 196 -24.97 1.45 7.92
CA VAL A 196 -24.13 0.34 7.48
C VAL A 196 -23.08 0.83 6.50
N LEU A 197 -23.49 1.46 5.39
CA LEU A 197 -22.54 1.96 4.37
C LEU A 197 -21.51 2.92 4.96
N ARG A 198 -21.96 3.82 5.84
CA ARG A 198 -21.07 4.74 6.55
C ARG A 198 -20.04 4.01 7.41
N SER A 199 -20.45 2.94 8.08
CA SER A 199 -19.53 2.09 8.84
C SER A 199 -18.53 1.40 7.92
N CYS A 200 -19.00 0.82 6.82
CA CYS A 200 -18.15 0.16 5.82
C CYS A 200 -17.13 1.14 5.20
N LEU A 201 -17.56 2.34 4.78
CA LEU A 201 -16.66 3.38 4.25
C LEU A 201 -15.63 3.84 5.29
N GLY A 202 -16.04 3.97 6.55
CA GLY A 202 -15.11 4.30 7.64
C GLY A 202 -14.02 3.25 7.85
N VAL A 203 -14.37 1.97 7.71
CA VAL A 203 -13.42 0.84 7.81
C VAL A 203 -12.51 0.73 6.59
N ARG A 204 -13.07 0.85 5.38
CA ARG A 204 -12.34 0.61 4.13
C ARG A 204 -11.41 1.74 3.74
N ILE A 205 -11.85 2.99 3.91
CA ILE A 205 -11.17 4.17 3.36
C ILE A 205 -11.06 5.34 4.36
N GLY A 206 -11.41 5.11 5.63
CA GLY A 206 -11.17 6.08 6.71
C GLY A 206 -12.05 7.34 6.67
N ILE A 207 -13.15 7.36 5.89
CA ILE A 207 -14.01 8.55 5.81
C ILE A 207 -14.74 8.76 7.15
N PRO A 208 -14.61 9.95 7.78
CA PRO A 208 -15.27 10.24 9.06
C PRO A 208 -16.80 10.19 8.95
N LYS A 209 -17.48 9.67 9.99
CA LYS A 209 -18.94 9.48 10.05
C LYS A 209 -19.81 10.75 9.92
N ARG A 210 -19.21 11.95 9.85
CA ARG A 210 -19.90 13.24 9.92
C ARG A 210 -20.17 13.89 8.55
N THR A 211 -19.60 13.35 7.46
CA THR A 211 -19.65 13.94 6.12
C THR A 211 -20.97 13.72 5.34
N TYR A 212 -22.06 13.37 6.02
CA TYR A 212 -23.26 12.79 5.39
C TYR A 212 -24.43 13.78 5.37
N LYS A 213 -24.97 14.10 4.18
CA LYS A 213 -26.17 14.96 4.01
C LYS A 213 -27.16 14.40 2.98
N ILE A 214 -28.44 14.37 3.35
CA ILE A 214 -29.57 13.96 2.50
C ILE A 214 -30.14 15.19 1.78
N ALA A 215 -30.33 15.09 0.47
CA ALA A 215 -31.19 15.98 -0.32
C ALA A 215 -31.62 15.22 -1.59
N ASP A 216 -32.69 15.68 -2.23
CA ASP A 216 -33.07 15.22 -3.56
C ASP A 216 -31.88 15.35 -4.51
N THR A 217 -31.63 14.30 -5.30
CA THR A 217 -30.39 14.18 -6.08
C THR A 217 -30.52 14.83 -7.44
N GLY A 218 -31.72 14.78 -8.06
CA GLY A 218 -31.93 15.16 -9.46
C GLY A 218 -31.09 14.32 -10.45
N VAL A 219 -30.48 13.23 -9.99
CA VAL A 219 -29.61 12.37 -10.79
C VAL A 219 -30.42 11.20 -11.32
N PHE A 220 -30.31 10.95 -12.62
CA PHE A 220 -31.00 9.85 -13.29
C PHE A 220 -30.00 8.85 -13.86
N ALA A 221 -30.38 7.58 -13.84
CA ALA A 221 -29.68 6.49 -14.52
C ALA A 221 -30.67 5.70 -15.40
N VAL A 222 -30.14 4.87 -16.29
CA VAL A 222 -30.94 3.94 -17.09
C VAL A 222 -30.87 2.56 -16.43
N HIS A 223 -32.02 1.94 -16.18
CA HIS A 223 -32.09 0.59 -15.64
C HIS A 223 -31.51 -0.41 -16.64
N PRO A 224 -30.51 -1.23 -16.27
CA PRO A 224 -29.80 -2.11 -17.21
C PRO A 224 -30.68 -3.21 -17.79
N GLY A 225 -31.66 -3.71 -17.02
CA GLY A 225 -32.61 -4.74 -17.47
C GLY A 225 -33.81 -4.25 -18.28
N THR A 226 -34.35 -3.05 -18.01
CA THR A 226 -35.61 -2.56 -18.61
C THR A 226 -35.41 -1.39 -19.57
N GLY A 227 -34.27 -0.70 -19.50
CA GLY A 227 -34.02 0.53 -20.25
C GLY A 227 -34.76 1.77 -19.71
N GLU A 228 -35.50 1.64 -18.61
CA GLU A 228 -36.25 2.75 -18.03
C GLU A 228 -35.32 3.78 -17.38
N ARG A 229 -35.70 5.05 -17.48
CA ARG A 229 -35.00 6.13 -16.78
C ARG A 229 -35.47 6.17 -15.33
N ILE A 230 -34.54 5.98 -14.38
CA ILE A 230 -34.83 5.95 -12.95
C ILE A 230 -34.05 7.06 -12.23
N GLU A 231 -34.71 7.75 -11.32
CA GLU A 231 -34.08 8.71 -10.42
C GLU A 231 -33.34 7.99 -9.28
N LEU A 232 -32.06 8.30 -9.10
CA LEU A 232 -31.23 7.73 -8.05
C LEU A 232 -31.50 8.44 -6.73
N ARG A 233 -32.22 7.81 -5.82
CA ARG A 233 -32.61 8.46 -4.55
C ARG A 233 -31.59 8.33 -3.44
N GLU A 234 -30.61 7.44 -3.58
CA GLU A 234 -29.60 7.22 -2.55
C GLU A 234 -28.28 7.90 -2.94
N ARG A 235 -27.73 8.71 -2.01
CA ARG A 235 -26.49 9.48 -2.19
C ARG A 235 -25.68 9.54 -0.90
N VAL A 236 -24.35 9.47 -1.04
CA VAL A 236 -23.38 9.77 0.02
C VAL A 236 -22.30 10.71 -0.50
N HIS A 237 -21.93 11.72 0.31
CA HIS A 237 -20.76 12.57 0.04
C HIS A 237 -19.50 11.89 0.59
N LEU A 238 -18.57 11.62 -0.30
CA LEU A 238 -17.29 10.98 0.00
C LEU A 238 -16.23 12.01 0.39
N VAL A 239 -16.29 13.21 -0.23
CA VAL A 239 -15.43 14.35 0.07
C VAL A 239 -16.27 15.59 0.30
N GLU A 240 -16.05 16.28 1.42
CA GLU A 240 -16.68 17.58 1.72
C GLU A 240 -15.89 18.73 1.07
N GLY A 241 -16.60 19.77 0.65
CA GLY A 241 -15.99 20.97 0.08
C GLY A 241 -17.05 21.93 -0.46
N ARG A 242 -16.61 22.92 -1.24
CA ARG A 242 -17.53 23.72 -2.08
C ARG A 242 -18.25 22.78 -3.05
N PRO A 243 -19.44 23.13 -3.61
CA PRO A 243 -20.16 22.25 -4.54
C PRO A 243 -19.27 21.63 -5.63
N ALA A 244 -18.40 22.44 -6.25
CA ALA A 244 -17.42 22.01 -7.26
C ALA A 244 -16.30 21.08 -6.76
N GLU A 245 -16.18 20.86 -5.46
CA GLU A 245 -15.19 20.01 -4.79
C GLU A 245 -15.82 18.79 -4.12
N THR A 246 -17.15 18.74 -4.04
CA THR A 246 -17.87 17.60 -3.45
C THR A 246 -17.82 16.41 -4.39
N GLU A 247 -17.43 15.25 -3.88
CA GLU A 247 -17.51 13.98 -4.61
C GLU A 247 -18.61 13.13 -3.99
N SER A 248 -19.62 12.76 -4.78
CA SER A 248 -20.79 12.01 -4.32
C SER A 248 -20.90 10.66 -5.01
N LEU A 249 -21.21 9.62 -4.24
CA LEU A 249 -21.61 8.30 -4.74
C LEU A 249 -23.13 8.22 -4.74
N TYR A 250 -23.70 7.75 -5.86
CA TYR A 250 -25.14 7.60 -6.07
C TYR A 250 -25.47 6.17 -6.46
N TRP A 251 -26.55 5.65 -5.91
CA TRP A 251 -26.98 4.30 -6.22
C TRP A 251 -28.48 4.08 -6.09
N ILE A 252 -28.93 2.92 -6.55
CA ILE A 252 -30.28 2.38 -6.33
C ILE A 252 -30.21 0.87 -6.14
N THR A 253 -31.08 0.33 -5.28
CA THR A 253 -31.24 -1.12 -5.11
C THR A 253 -32.29 -1.66 -6.08
N PHE A 254 -31.97 -2.73 -6.81
CA PHE A 254 -32.87 -3.52 -7.65
C PHE A 254 -33.05 -4.92 -7.07
N GLY A 255 -34.26 -5.46 -7.13
CA GLY A 255 -34.61 -6.81 -6.67
C GLY A 255 -35.82 -6.81 -5.72
N GLU A 256 -36.63 -7.86 -5.77
CA GLU A 256 -37.68 -8.10 -4.79
C GLU A 256 -37.07 -8.54 -3.44
N ALA A 257 -37.81 -8.39 -2.35
CA ALA A 257 -37.35 -8.60 -0.97
C ALA A 257 -36.76 -10.00 -0.65
N GLN A 258 -36.77 -10.94 -1.60
CA GLN A 258 -36.24 -12.30 -1.49
C GLN A 258 -35.33 -12.73 -2.67
N ALA A 259 -35.08 -11.85 -3.65
CA ALA A 259 -34.22 -12.13 -4.80
C ALA A 259 -33.00 -11.22 -4.76
N SER A 260 -31.81 -11.83 -4.63
CA SER A 260 -30.47 -11.25 -4.87
C SER A 260 -30.47 -9.76 -5.21
N PHE A 261 -30.48 -8.91 -4.17
CA PHE A 261 -30.44 -7.47 -4.37
C PHE A 261 -29.19 -7.08 -5.14
N ARG A 262 -29.37 -6.30 -6.20
CA ARG A 262 -28.26 -5.71 -6.95
C ARG A 262 -28.30 -4.21 -6.85
N TYR A 263 -27.16 -3.61 -6.56
CA TYR A 263 -27.04 -2.16 -6.55
C TYR A 263 -26.58 -1.65 -7.90
N LEU A 264 -27.22 -0.61 -8.42
CA LEU A 264 -26.80 0.10 -9.62
C LEU A 264 -26.12 1.41 -9.24
N ILE A 265 -24.93 1.63 -9.79
CA ILE A 265 -24.21 2.90 -9.67
C ILE A 265 -24.52 3.75 -10.90
N GLY A 266 -25.06 4.95 -10.71
CA GLY A 266 -25.40 5.80 -11.84
C GLY A 266 -24.28 6.76 -12.24
N ARG A 267 -24.01 7.76 -11.39
CA ARG A 267 -22.96 8.76 -11.61
C ARG A 267 -22.13 8.88 -10.36
N ILE A 268 -20.83 9.14 -10.53
CA ILE A 268 -19.98 9.54 -9.44
C ILE A 268 -19.13 10.71 -9.89
N GLY A 269 -19.20 11.84 -9.18
CA GLY A 269 -18.38 12.98 -9.54
C GLY A 269 -18.78 14.27 -8.85
N ARG A 270 -18.21 15.35 -9.36
CA ARG A 270 -18.40 16.71 -8.87
C ARG A 270 -19.79 17.24 -9.22
N HIS A 271 -20.42 17.89 -8.25
CA HIS A 271 -21.59 18.73 -8.53
C HIS A 271 -21.11 20.00 -9.25
N ALA A 272 -21.54 20.18 -10.49
CA ALA A 272 -21.36 21.44 -11.22
C ALA A 272 -22.47 22.42 -10.84
#